data_AF-A0A353PFR0-F1
#
_entry.id   AF-A0A353PFR0-F1
#
_cell.length_a   1.000
_cell.length_b   1.000
_cell.length_c   1.000
_cell.angle_alpha   90.00
_cell.angle_beta   90.00
_cell.angle_gamma   90.00
#
_symmetry.space_group_name_H-M   'P 1'
#
loop_
_entity.id
_entity.type
_entity.pdbx_description
1 polymer ?
#
loop_
_entity_poly.entity_id
_entity_poly.type
_entity_poly.pdbx_seq_one_letter_code
_entity_poly.pdbx_strand_id
1 'polypeptide(L)' 'NTTIPTKANQVFSTAEDNQSAVTIHVLQGEREVARQNKSLGQFNLEGIAPAPRGMP' A
#
# COMPACT_ATOMS: atom_id res chain seq x y z
N ASN A 1 -10.02 -16.85 -5.39
CA ASN A 1 -9.04 -17.61 -6.21
C ASN A 1 -8.91 -16.95 -7.57
N THR A 2 -7.72 -16.42 -7.87
CA THR A 2 -7.44 -15.72 -9.14
C THR A 2 -6.46 -16.55 -9.97
N THR A 3 -6.74 -16.75 -11.25
CA THR A 3 -5.88 -17.53 -12.16
C THR A 3 -4.54 -16.83 -12.37
N ILE A 4 -3.43 -17.55 -12.19
CA ILE A 4 -2.08 -17.05 -12.46
C ILE A 4 -1.65 -17.38 -13.90
N PRO A 5 -0.85 -16.54 -14.58
CA PRO A 5 -0.27 -15.27 -14.14
C PRO A 5 -1.27 -14.10 -14.20
N THR A 6 -1.29 -13.25 -13.16
CA THR A 6 -2.16 -12.06 -13.10
C THR A 6 -1.36 -10.81 -12.76
N LYS A 7 -1.86 -9.64 -13.15
CA LYS A 7 -1.32 -8.32 -12.77
C LYS A 7 -2.48 -7.47 -12.26
N ALA A 8 -2.27 -6.84 -11.11
CA ALA A 8 -3.21 -5.88 -10.54
C ALA A 8 -2.45 -4.59 -10.27
N ASN A 9 -3.02 -3.47 -10.71
CA ASN A 9 -2.46 -2.14 -10.49
C ASN A 9 -3.46 -1.37 -9.64
N GLN A 10 -2.98 -0.70 -8.59
CA GLN A 10 -3.81 0.14 -7.73
C GLN A 10 -3.03 1.41 -7.40
N VAL A 11 -3.66 2.55 -7.63
CA VAL A 11 -3.11 3.87 -7.30
C VAL A 11 -3.43 4.15 -5.84
N PHE A 12 -2.41 4.49 -5.05
CA PHE A 12 -2.54 4.90 -3.67
C PHE A 12 -2.06 6.33 -3.53
N SER A 13 -2.70 7.10 -2.65
CA SER A 13 -2.31 8.47 -2.33
C SER A 13 -1.85 8.58 -0.88
N THR A 14 -1.21 9.70 -0.55
CA THR A 14 -0.79 10.00 0.82
C THR A 14 -1.99 10.05 1.77
N ALA A 15 -1.83 9.45 2.95
CA ALA A 15 -2.81 9.44 4.02
C ALA A 15 -2.76 10.73 4.86
N GLU A 16 -1.65 11.46 4.81
CA GLU A 16 -1.39 12.69 5.56
C GLU A 16 -0.79 13.80 4.68
N ASP A 17 -1.02 15.06 5.05
CA ASP A 17 -0.42 16.22 4.39
C ASP A 17 1.10 16.26 4.64
N ASN A 18 1.89 16.54 3.60
CA ASN A 18 3.36 16.55 3.63
C ASN A 18 3.99 15.19 3.98
N GLN A 19 3.28 14.09 3.71
CA GLN A 19 3.81 12.75 3.91
C GLN A 19 5.03 12.50 3.01
N SER A 20 6.22 12.47 3.61
CA SER A 20 7.50 12.28 2.90
C SER A 20 7.79 10.83 2.51
N ALA A 21 7.08 9.88 3.14
CA ALA A 21 7.20 8.46 2.87
C ALA A 21 5.85 7.73 3.00
N VAL A 22 5.55 6.85 2.04
CA VAL A 22 4.37 5.98 2.06
C VAL A 22 4.82 4.54 2.24
N THR A 23 4.25 3.86 3.23
CA THR A 23 4.58 2.47 3.53
C THR A 23 3.50 1.54 2.98
N ILE A 24 3.83 0.78 1.93
CA ILE A 24 2.96 -0.23 1.32
C ILE A 24 3.23 -1.58 2.00
N HIS A 25 2.28 -2.04 2.80
CA HIS A 25 2.34 -3.35 3.45
C HIS A 25 1.54 -4.36 2.63
N VAL A 26 2.22 -5.37 2.06
CA VAL A 26 1.60 -6.46 1.31
C VAL A 26 1.30 -7.60 2.28
N LEU A 27 0.03 -8.00 2.33
CA LEU A 27 -0.45 -9.10 3.18
C LEU A 27 -1.24 -10.11 2.35
N GLN A 28 -1.19 -11.37 2.76
CA GLN A 28 -1.94 -12.48 2.20
C GLN A 28 -2.84 -13.09 3.27
N GLY A 29 -4.15 -13.09 3.01
CA GLY A 29 -5.15 -13.72 3.85
C GLY A 29 -6.55 -13.21 3.51
N GLU A 30 -7.56 -13.90 4.04
CA GLU A 30 -8.98 -13.63 3.75
C GLU A 30 -9.67 -12.86 4.90
N ARG A 31 -8.90 -12.40 5.90
CA ARG A 31 -9.45 -11.70 7.06
C ARG A 31 -9.55 -10.19 6.80
N GLU A 32 -10.57 -9.56 7.35
CA GLU A 32 -10.86 -8.13 7.17
C GLU A 32 -9.77 -7.22 7.79
N VAL A 33 -9.11 -7.68 8.85
CA VAL A 33 -8.09 -6.90 9.56
C VAL A 33 -6.69 -7.32 9.14
N ALA A 34 -5.91 -6.37 8.61
CA ALA A 34 -4.55 -6.60 8.13
C ALA A 34 -3.65 -7.33 9.15
N ARG A 35 -3.69 -6.96 10.44
CA ARG A 35 -2.89 -7.61 11.50
C ARG A 35 -3.16 -9.10 11.69
N GLN A 36 -4.29 -9.61 11.19
CA GLN A 36 -4.65 -11.02 11.29
C GLN A 36 -4.25 -11.82 10.05
N ASN A 37 -3.78 -11.16 9.00
CA ASN A 37 -3.31 -11.79 7.77
C ASN A 37 -1.80 -12.00 7.80
N LYS A 38 -1.29 -12.86 6.92
CA LYS A 38 0.14 -13.14 6.82
C LYS A 38 0.82 -12.01 6.04
N SER A 39 1.73 -11.29 6.67
CA SER A 39 2.57 -10.31 5.98
C SER A 39 3.48 -10.99 4.97
N LEU A 40 3.45 -10.52 3.73
CA LEU A 40 4.38 -10.95 2.67
C LEU A 40 5.59 -10.02 2.58
N GLY A 41 5.42 -8.74 2.90
CA GLY A 41 6.51 -7.77 2.90
C GLY A 41 6.00 -6.34 3.04
N GLN A 42 6.92 -5.44 3.36
CA GLN A 42 6.66 -4.02 3.47
C GLN A 42 7.61 -3.26 2.56
N PHE A 43 7.07 -2.36 1.76
CA PHE A 43 7.81 -1.50 0.85
C PHE A 43 7.64 -0.07 1.34
N ASN A 44 8.75 0.60 1.62
CA ASN A 44 8.72 2.01 1.95
C ASN A 44 9.04 2.81 0.70
N LEU A 45 8.10 3.65 0.27
CA LEU A 45 8.28 4.58 -0.83
C LEU A 45 8.70 5.92 -0.22
N GLU A 46 9.99 6.21 -0.26
CA GLU A 46 10.58 7.45 0.28
C GLU A 46 10.86 8.45 -0.84
N GLY A 47 10.95 9.74 -0.50
CA GLY A 47 11.24 10.80 -1.47
C GLY A 47 10.00 11.42 -2.11
N ILE A 48 8.84 11.30 -1.46
CA ILE A 48 7.60 11.95 -1.91
C ILE A 48 7.70 13.44 -1.57
N ALA A 49 7.51 14.30 -2.59
CA ALA A 49 7.49 15.73 -2.38
C ALA A 49 6.34 16.11 -1.43
N PRO A 50 6.53 17.10 -0.54
CA PRO A 50 5.49 17.56 0.36
C PRO A 50 4.26 18.01 -0.46
N ALA A 51 3.19 17.22 -0.38
CA ALA A 51 1.94 17.46 -1.08
C ALA A 51 0.77 17.38 -0.08
N PRO A 52 -0.33 18.12 -0.32
CA PRO A 52 -1.54 17.97 0.45
C PRO A 52 -2.12 16.55 0.31
N ARG A 53 -2.82 16.09 1.35
CA ARG A 53 -3.40 14.74 1.42
C ARG A 53 -4.29 14.47 0.22
N GLY A 54 -4.12 13.32 -0.42
CA GLY A 54 -5.02 12.83 -1.46
C GLY A 54 -4.73 13.31 -2.88
N MET A 55 -3.54 13.87 -3.16
CA MET A 55 -3.06 13.95 -4.55
C MET A 55 -2.57 12.56 -5.02
N PRO A 56 -3.15 11.98 -6.08
CA PRO A 56 -2.71 10.73 -6.71
C PRO A 56 -1.50 10.91 -7.64
#